data_AF-A0A948FQN5-F1
#
_entry.id   AF-A0A948FQN5-F1
#
_cell.length_a   1.000
_cell.length_b   1.000
_cell.length_c   1.000
_cell.angle_alpha   90.00
_cell.angle_beta   90.00
_cell.angle_gamma   90.00
#
_symmetry.space_group_name_H-M   'P 1'
#
loop_
_entity.id
_entity.type
_entity.pdbx_description
1 polymer ?
#
loop_
_entity_poly.entity_id
_entity_poly.type
_entity_poly.pdbx_seq_one_letter_code
_entity_poly.pdbx_strand_id
1 'polypeptide(L)'
;MTIGFVHHTVNANDYTREDVPALLRGIYAYHTRSKGWSDIGYNFVVDRFGRIWEGRYGGVDRAVVGAHTLGYNETAFAMSALGNFETTQPSAAMLDAYERLFAWKLGIHGVSATAQGTVGGSTFSTVSGHSDADSTACPGRFLYAKLPDIRVGASDLQPSKARRLRQVETDLLGDDAADLIVRDVQSGNALIWRTRPAGSDGRLRGRAIRTQVNLSSVDVIVNAGDWNGDGYADMVGRRSSDGQLVLYLGLERVRGSSLFAGPQVLGVDAEGLTQIRNAGDVTGDGRPDLSAVARGTGDLKIIPSDGATGAGISYSLGTAHAGLNIPLGVWNADPAPDFLATRAGVAYMRRGNGPGRLDDNSRRIGGLRGYASIHAAGDVTGDGRGDLVARRRSTHEVWVIPNSKGRLGEPQLLTERLPPFDLLG
;
A
#
# COMPACT_ATOMS: atom_id res chain seq x y z
N MET A 1 -3.77 -8.62 17.21
CA MET A 1 -5.14 -8.99 16.82
C MET A 1 -5.05 -10.22 15.94
N THR A 2 -5.80 -11.27 16.26
CA THR A 2 -5.65 -12.57 15.59
C THR A 2 -6.95 -13.15 15.03
N ILE A 3 -8.11 -12.63 15.45
CA ILE A 3 -9.43 -13.11 15.03
C ILE A 3 -10.28 -11.94 14.50
N GLY A 4 -11.03 -12.18 13.42
CA GLY A 4 -12.10 -11.33 12.94
C GLY A 4 -13.46 -11.99 13.15
N PHE A 5 -14.39 -11.28 13.77
CA PHE A 5 -15.76 -11.73 13.97
C PHE A 5 -16.70 -11.13 12.93
N VAL A 6 -17.46 -12.01 12.26
CA VAL A 6 -18.56 -11.66 11.37
C VAL A 6 -19.82 -11.49 12.22
N HIS A 7 -20.43 -10.32 12.11
CA HIS A 7 -21.68 -9.96 12.77
C HIS A 7 -22.77 -9.63 11.76
N HIS A 8 -24.01 -9.54 12.24
CA HIS A 8 -25.07 -8.79 11.58
C HIS A 8 -25.71 -7.81 12.56
N THR A 9 -26.51 -6.89 12.03
CA THR A 9 -27.22 -5.89 12.85
C THR A 9 -28.62 -6.35 13.27
N VAL A 10 -29.42 -6.93 12.37
CA VAL A 10 -30.88 -7.24 12.45
C VAL A 10 -31.87 -6.21 11.89
N ASN A 11 -31.44 -5.18 11.14
CA ASN A 11 -32.38 -4.32 10.40
C ASN A 11 -33.04 -5.04 9.20
N ALA A 12 -34.09 -4.44 8.64
CA ALA A 12 -34.70 -4.91 7.40
C ALA A 12 -33.68 -4.95 6.24
N ASN A 13 -33.90 -5.81 5.23
CA ASN A 13 -32.96 -6.04 4.12
C ASN A 13 -33.36 -5.32 2.80
N ASP A 14 -34.50 -4.64 2.79
CA ASP A 14 -35.11 -3.95 1.65
C ASP A 14 -34.71 -2.47 1.52
N TYR A 15 -33.73 -2.02 2.31
CA TYR A 15 -33.21 -0.65 2.25
C TYR A 15 -32.49 -0.34 0.94
N THR A 16 -32.57 0.92 0.53
CA THR A 16 -31.86 1.48 -0.62
C THR A 16 -30.45 1.93 -0.26
N ARG A 17 -29.65 2.27 -1.27
CA ARG A 17 -28.26 2.71 -1.07
C ARG A 17 -28.21 4.04 -0.31
N GLU A 18 -29.21 4.87 -0.50
CA GLU A 18 -29.39 6.20 0.07
C GLU A 18 -29.81 6.15 1.55
N ASP A 19 -30.44 5.06 1.98
CA ASP A 19 -30.89 4.86 3.37
C ASP A 19 -29.75 4.52 4.34
N VAL A 20 -28.62 4.01 3.81
CA VAL A 20 -27.54 3.45 4.64
C VAL A 20 -26.98 4.44 5.66
N PRO A 21 -26.68 5.72 5.33
CA PRO A 21 -26.23 6.69 6.33
C PRO A 21 -27.22 6.90 7.48
N ALA A 22 -28.54 6.84 7.20
CA ALA A 22 -29.56 6.98 8.25
C ALA A 22 -29.60 5.74 9.16
N LEU A 23 -29.47 4.54 8.58
CA LEU A 23 -29.38 3.28 9.32
C LEU A 23 -28.16 3.25 10.25
N LEU A 24 -27.00 3.69 9.76
CA LEU A 24 -25.77 3.79 10.57
C LEU A 24 -25.93 4.77 11.74
N ARG A 25 -26.55 5.94 11.51
CA ARG A 25 -26.88 6.89 12.59
C ARG A 25 -27.85 6.29 13.61
N GLY A 26 -28.81 5.47 13.16
CA GLY A 26 -29.71 4.73 14.03
C GLY A 26 -28.97 3.75 14.94
N ILE A 27 -28.04 2.98 14.37
CA ILE A 27 -27.17 2.05 15.13
C ILE A 27 -26.31 2.82 16.13
N TYR A 28 -25.70 3.93 15.71
CA TYR A 28 -24.93 4.80 16.60
C TYR A 28 -25.79 5.29 17.78
N ALA A 29 -26.99 5.80 17.51
CA ALA A 29 -27.90 6.28 18.55
C ALA A 29 -28.31 5.17 19.51
N TYR A 30 -28.62 3.97 19.00
CA TYR A 30 -28.96 2.82 19.84
C TYR A 30 -27.78 2.41 20.75
N HIS A 31 -26.58 2.26 20.18
CA HIS A 31 -25.40 1.87 20.95
C HIS A 31 -25.01 2.92 21.99
N THR A 32 -25.05 4.21 21.65
CA THR A 32 -24.63 5.28 22.57
C THR A 32 -25.69 5.62 23.60
N ARG A 33 -26.96 5.71 23.22
CA ARG A 33 -28.04 6.17 24.11
C ARG A 33 -28.72 5.04 24.87
N SER A 34 -28.86 3.86 24.27
CA SER A 34 -29.57 2.73 24.89
C SER A 34 -28.63 1.71 25.53
N LYS A 35 -27.44 1.48 24.94
CA LYS A 35 -26.44 0.55 25.51
C LYS A 35 -25.34 1.25 26.31
N GLY A 36 -25.28 2.59 26.26
CA GLY A 36 -24.29 3.38 27.00
C GLY A 36 -22.85 3.23 26.48
N TRP A 37 -22.67 2.77 25.24
CA TRP A 37 -21.35 2.66 24.63
C TRP A 37 -20.85 4.04 24.17
N SER A 38 -19.55 4.19 24.02
CA SER A 38 -18.95 5.44 23.53
C SER A 38 -19.19 5.69 22.04
N ASP A 39 -19.50 4.64 21.27
CA ASP A 39 -19.66 4.66 19.81
C ASP A 39 -20.33 3.34 19.34
N ILE A 40 -20.50 3.18 18.02
CA ILE A 40 -20.81 1.89 17.39
C ILE A 40 -19.85 0.81 17.89
N GLY A 41 -20.36 -0.37 18.26
CA GLY A 41 -19.55 -1.44 18.84
C GLY A 41 -18.65 -2.16 17.84
N TYR A 42 -19.02 -2.19 16.57
CA TYR A 42 -18.27 -2.85 15.49
C TYR A 42 -17.16 -1.95 14.95
N ASN A 43 -16.03 -2.52 14.54
CA ASN A 43 -14.97 -1.75 13.87
C ASN A 43 -15.42 -1.29 12.48
N PHE A 44 -16.11 -2.16 11.75
CA PHE A 44 -16.60 -1.89 10.40
C PHE A 44 -18.07 -2.33 10.23
N VAL A 45 -18.74 -1.74 9.26
CA VAL A 45 -20.08 -2.16 8.82
C VAL A 45 -20.07 -2.32 7.30
N VAL A 46 -20.73 -3.35 6.79
CA VAL A 46 -20.93 -3.55 5.34
C VAL A 46 -22.40 -3.50 4.99
N ASP A 47 -22.73 -2.77 3.92
CA ASP A 47 -24.09 -2.78 3.36
C ASP A 47 -24.26 -3.82 2.24
N ARG A 48 -25.51 -4.11 1.86
CA ARG A 48 -25.86 -5.06 0.79
C ARG A 48 -25.35 -4.67 -0.61
N PHE A 49 -24.77 -3.48 -0.75
CA PHE A 49 -24.17 -3.01 -1.99
C PHE A 49 -22.64 -3.18 -1.99
N GLY A 50 -22.06 -3.74 -0.92
CA GLY A 50 -20.63 -3.99 -0.78
C GLY A 50 -19.82 -2.79 -0.30
N ARG A 51 -20.47 -1.68 0.13
CA ARG A 51 -19.71 -0.55 0.69
C ARG A 51 -19.35 -0.84 2.13
N ILE A 52 -18.07 -0.62 2.45
CA ILE A 52 -17.53 -0.74 3.80
C ILE A 52 -17.54 0.64 4.44
N TRP A 53 -18.13 0.72 5.62
CA TRP A 53 -18.23 1.92 6.42
C TRP A 53 -17.38 1.78 7.66
N GLU A 54 -16.75 2.88 8.07
CA GLU A 54 -16.19 2.99 9.41
C GLU A 54 -17.32 2.86 10.43
N GLY A 55 -17.22 1.87 11.31
CA GLY A 55 -18.16 1.69 12.42
C GLY A 55 -17.71 2.56 13.58
N ARG A 56 -16.75 2.05 14.35
CA ARG A 56 -16.15 2.77 15.46
C ARG A 56 -15.05 3.71 14.96
N TYR A 57 -15.10 4.97 15.38
CA TYR A 57 -14.15 6.00 14.98
C TYR A 57 -12.69 5.60 15.20
N GLY A 58 -11.86 5.78 14.17
CA GLY A 58 -10.47 5.40 14.12
C GLY A 58 -10.24 3.93 13.73
N GLY A 59 -11.29 3.13 13.45
CA GLY A 59 -11.16 1.71 13.12
C GLY A 59 -10.43 1.44 11.79
N VAL A 60 -10.49 2.41 10.87
CA VAL A 60 -9.73 2.42 9.62
C VAL A 60 -8.23 2.64 9.90
N ASP A 61 -7.94 3.54 10.82
CA ASP A 61 -6.63 4.15 11.05
C ASP A 61 -5.83 3.54 12.22
N ARG A 62 -6.50 2.91 13.19
CA ARG A 62 -5.94 2.50 14.48
C ARG A 62 -6.52 1.15 14.89
N ALA A 63 -5.79 0.43 15.74
CA ALA A 63 -6.30 -0.76 16.41
C ALA A 63 -7.29 -0.37 17.53
N VAL A 64 -8.46 0.14 17.14
CA VAL A 64 -9.49 0.57 18.10
C VAL A 64 -10.19 -0.64 18.70
N VAL A 65 -10.26 -0.67 20.04
CA VAL A 65 -11.00 -1.69 20.79
C VAL A 65 -12.50 -1.49 20.59
N GLY A 66 -13.15 -2.54 20.07
CA GLY A 66 -14.59 -2.56 19.83
C GLY A 66 -15.41 -2.82 21.10
N ALA A 67 -16.71 -2.97 20.91
CA ALA A 67 -17.67 -3.47 21.92
C ALA A 67 -18.58 -4.54 21.29
N HIS A 68 -18.02 -5.38 20.41
CA HIS A 68 -18.75 -6.26 19.52
C HIS A 68 -18.93 -7.68 20.06
N THR A 69 -17.91 -8.25 20.71
CA THR A 69 -17.92 -9.63 21.21
C THR A 69 -17.37 -9.64 22.63
N LEU A 70 -18.23 -9.95 23.60
CA LEU A 70 -17.87 -9.84 25.02
C LEU A 70 -16.70 -10.80 25.33
N GLY A 71 -15.71 -10.33 26.07
CA GLY A 71 -14.51 -11.12 26.40
C GLY A 71 -13.41 -11.14 25.32
N TYR A 72 -13.67 -10.65 24.10
CA TYR A 72 -12.70 -10.72 22.99
C TYR A 72 -12.38 -9.38 22.31
N ASN A 73 -13.05 -8.28 22.70
CA ASN A 73 -12.93 -6.95 22.07
C ASN A 73 -11.48 -6.40 21.99
N GLU A 74 -10.61 -6.76 22.92
CA GLU A 74 -9.22 -6.27 22.96
C GLU A 74 -8.28 -7.02 22.00
N THR A 75 -8.69 -8.19 21.52
CA THR A 75 -7.82 -9.12 20.77
C THR A 75 -8.36 -9.47 19.37
N ALA A 76 -9.59 -9.05 19.07
CA ALA A 76 -10.29 -9.31 17.81
C ALA A 76 -10.90 -8.02 17.23
N PHE A 77 -11.18 -8.01 15.92
CA PHE A 77 -12.02 -7.00 15.28
C PHE A 77 -13.35 -7.59 14.88
N ALA A 78 -14.32 -6.74 14.54
CA ALA A 78 -15.55 -7.18 13.91
C ALA A 78 -15.99 -6.30 12.75
N MET A 79 -16.65 -6.95 11.79
CA MET A 79 -17.41 -6.30 10.74
C MET A 79 -18.85 -6.82 10.78
N SER A 80 -19.79 -5.88 10.85
CA SER A 80 -21.22 -6.21 10.91
C SER A 80 -21.92 -5.99 9.57
N ALA A 81 -22.69 -6.99 9.13
CA ALA A 81 -23.52 -6.90 7.96
C ALA A 81 -24.83 -6.18 8.28
N LEU A 82 -25.11 -5.10 7.55
CA LEU A 82 -26.34 -4.34 7.67
C LEU A 82 -27.52 -5.16 7.13
N GLY A 83 -28.31 -5.75 8.02
CA GLY A 83 -29.49 -6.55 7.67
C GLY A 83 -29.73 -7.72 8.63
N ASN A 84 -30.74 -8.52 8.31
CA ASN A 84 -31.08 -9.75 9.01
C ASN A 84 -30.81 -10.99 8.12
N PHE A 85 -29.82 -11.78 8.51
CA PHE A 85 -29.38 -12.97 7.78
C PHE A 85 -29.86 -14.29 8.41
N GLU A 86 -30.80 -14.23 9.35
CA GLU A 86 -31.65 -15.39 9.66
C GLU A 86 -32.65 -15.64 8.52
N THR A 87 -33.09 -14.58 7.84
CA THR A 87 -34.18 -14.64 6.85
C THR A 87 -33.73 -14.41 5.42
N THR A 88 -32.61 -13.71 5.20
CA THR A 88 -32.15 -13.29 3.88
C THR A 88 -30.73 -13.80 3.60
N GLN A 89 -30.43 -14.16 2.34
CA GLN A 89 -29.06 -14.48 1.93
C GLN A 89 -28.20 -13.21 1.78
N PRO A 90 -26.90 -13.26 2.12
CA PRO A 90 -25.98 -12.17 1.81
C PRO A 90 -25.80 -12.03 0.29
N SER A 91 -25.73 -10.79 -0.17
CA SER A 91 -25.39 -10.46 -1.57
C SER A 91 -23.91 -10.79 -1.85
N ALA A 92 -23.59 -11.14 -3.10
CA ALA A 92 -22.20 -11.35 -3.53
C ALA A 92 -21.29 -10.15 -3.19
N ALA A 93 -21.72 -8.92 -3.49
CA ALA A 93 -20.96 -7.70 -3.17
C ALA A 93 -20.62 -7.54 -1.67
N MET A 94 -21.47 -8.07 -0.78
CA MET A 94 -21.22 -8.07 0.66
C MET A 94 -20.19 -9.13 1.04
N LEU A 95 -20.25 -10.31 0.43
CA LEU A 95 -19.25 -11.36 0.64
C LEU A 95 -17.87 -10.92 0.15
N ASP A 96 -17.79 -10.32 -1.04
CA ASP A 96 -16.55 -9.75 -1.59
C ASP A 96 -15.95 -8.69 -0.65
N ALA A 97 -16.80 -7.86 -0.03
CA ALA A 97 -16.35 -6.86 0.94
C ALA A 97 -15.82 -7.49 2.25
N TYR A 98 -16.45 -8.57 2.74
CA TYR A 98 -15.92 -9.36 3.84
C TYR A 98 -14.56 -9.96 3.50
N GLU A 99 -14.43 -10.60 2.34
CA GLU A 99 -13.18 -11.20 1.87
C GLU A 99 -12.06 -10.17 1.81
N ARG A 100 -12.31 -9.00 1.20
CA ARG A 100 -11.32 -7.90 1.10
C ARG A 100 -10.91 -7.34 2.46
N LEU A 101 -11.89 -7.04 3.34
CA LEU A 101 -11.58 -6.49 4.65
C LEU A 101 -10.80 -7.49 5.51
N PHE A 102 -11.21 -8.76 5.50
CA PHE A 102 -10.58 -9.78 6.33
C PHE A 102 -9.21 -10.17 5.79
N ALA A 103 -9.05 -10.27 4.47
CA ALA A 103 -7.74 -10.44 3.83
C ALA A 103 -6.79 -9.33 4.26
N TRP A 104 -7.25 -8.08 4.23
CA TRP A 104 -6.49 -6.92 4.67
C TRP A 104 -6.17 -6.96 6.16
N LYS A 105 -7.17 -6.99 7.05
CA LYS A 105 -6.96 -6.90 8.51
C LYS A 105 -6.16 -8.08 9.06
N LEU A 106 -6.43 -9.31 8.61
CA LEU A 106 -5.64 -10.46 9.03
C LEU A 106 -4.27 -10.45 8.37
N GLY A 107 -4.21 -10.02 7.10
CA GLY A 107 -2.98 -9.83 6.35
C GLY A 107 -2.00 -8.93 7.10
N ILE A 108 -2.39 -7.69 7.46
CA ILE A 108 -1.52 -6.73 8.17
C ILE A 108 -0.99 -7.23 9.52
N HIS A 109 -1.55 -8.30 10.05
CA HIS A 109 -1.09 -8.96 11.27
C HIS A 109 -0.32 -10.27 11.03
N GLY A 110 -0.06 -10.62 9.76
CA GLY A 110 0.62 -11.87 9.39
C GLY A 110 -0.21 -13.12 9.69
N VAL A 111 -1.53 -12.98 9.78
CA VAL A 111 -2.46 -14.06 10.15
C VAL A 111 -3.16 -14.58 8.90
N SER A 112 -3.07 -15.89 8.66
CA SER A 112 -3.82 -16.53 7.58
C SER A 112 -5.32 -16.53 7.88
N ALA A 113 -6.15 -16.19 6.90
CA ALA A 113 -7.61 -16.23 6.98
C ALA A 113 -8.18 -17.65 7.12
N THR A 114 -7.39 -18.68 6.82
CA THR A 114 -7.78 -20.10 6.96
C THR A 114 -7.20 -20.76 8.20
N ALA A 115 -6.42 -20.03 9.02
CA ALA A 115 -5.83 -20.56 10.24
C ALA A 115 -6.82 -20.61 11.41
N GLN A 116 -6.33 -21.16 12.53
CA GLN A 116 -6.96 -21.03 13.84
C GLN A 116 -6.13 -20.13 14.74
N GLY A 117 -6.78 -19.48 15.70
CA GLY A 117 -6.13 -18.65 16.71
C GLY A 117 -6.79 -18.79 18.07
N THR A 118 -5.99 -18.69 19.13
CA THR A 118 -6.47 -18.74 20.51
C THR A 118 -6.49 -17.33 21.09
N VAL A 119 -7.66 -16.88 21.57
CA VAL A 119 -7.86 -15.60 22.25
C VAL A 119 -8.75 -15.83 23.47
N GLY A 120 -8.46 -15.16 24.59
CA GLY A 120 -9.28 -15.28 25.81
C GLY A 120 -9.43 -16.72 26.35
N GLY A 121 -8.49 -17.64 26.03
CA GLY A 121 -8.56 -19.05 26.41
C GLY A 121 -9.37 -19.94 25.47
N SER A 122 -10.00 -19.38 24.44
CA SER A 122 -10.84 -20.08 23.46
C SER A 122 -10.16 -20.11 22.09
N THR A 123 -10.35 -21.18 21.33
CA THR A 123 -9.78 -21.32 19.97
C THR A 123 -10.86 -21.14 18.92
N PHE A 124 -10.57 -20.27 17.95
CA PHE A 124 -11.48 -19.92 16.85
C PHE A 124 -10.79 -20.12 15.51
N SER A 125 -11.58 -20.21 14.44
CA SER A 125 -11.07 -19.89 13.11
C SER A 125 -10.75 -18.39 13.08
N THR A 126 -9.69 -17.99 12.36
CA THR A 126 -9.29 -16.58 12.27
C THR A 126 -10.37 -15.69 11.66
N VAL A 127 -11.27 -16.26 10.86
CA VAL A 127 -12.58 -15.70 10.52
C VAL A 127 -13.66 -16.53 11.22
N SER A 128 -14.40 -15.94 12.15
CA SER A 128 -15.42 -16.65 12.94
C SER A 128 -16.73 -15.87 13.01
N GLY A 129 -17.85 -16.55 13.22
CA GLY A 129 -19.13 -15.91 13.47
C GLY A 129 -19.25 -15.46 14.93
N HIS A 130 -20.07 -14.46 15.22
CA HIS A 130 -20.36 -14.07 16.61
C HIS A 130 -20.89 -15.25 17.44
N SER A 131 -21.75 -16.10 16.85
CA SER A 131 -22.27 -17.32 17.45
C SER A 131 -21.21 -18.37 17.81
N ASP A 132 -19.98 -18.27 17.29
CA ASP A 132 -18.88 -19.14 17.72
C ASP A 132 -18.37 -18.76 19.12
N ALA A 133 -18.53 -17.49 19.51
CA ALA A 133 -17.98 -16.93 20.74
C ALA A 133 -19.05 -16.73 21.85
N ASP A 134 -20.30 -16.52 21.47
CA ASP A 134 -21.41 -16.22 22.38
C ASP A 134 -22.70 -16.97 22.00
N SER A 135 -23.63 -17.12 22.95
CA SER A 135 -24.96 -17.67 22.68
C SER A 135 -25.84 -16.64 21.99
N THR A 136 -25.83 -16.61 20.66
CA THR A 136 -26.54 -15.63 19.82
C THR A 136 -26.88 -16.19 18.44
N ALA A 137 -27.90 -15.64 17.79
CA ALA A 137 -28.24 -15.94 16.39
C ALA A 137 -27.34 -15.21 15.39
N CYS A 138 -26.61 -14.18 15.82
CA CYS A 138 -25.68 -13.41 14.99
C CYS A 138 -24.49 -14.30 14.56
N PRO A 139 -24.06 -14.32 13.27
CA PRO A 139 -24.37 -13.40 12.17
C PRO A 139 -25.59 -13.77 11.31
N GLY A 140 -26.41 -14.73 11.74
CA GLY A 140 -27.54 -15.24 11.00
C GLY A 140 -27.18 -16.48 10.19
N ARG A 141 -28.06 -17.50 10.15
CA ARG A 141 -27.80 -18.79 9.51
C ARG A 141 -27.29 -18.70 8.06
N PHE A 142 -27.79 -17.76 7.27
CA PHE A 142 -27.38 -17.63 5.86
C PHE A 142 -26.00 -17.00 5.70
N LEU A 143 -25.62 -16.06 6.56
CA LEU A 143 -24.29 -15.46 6.56
C LEU A 143 -23.28 -16.38 7.26
N TYR A 144 -23.69 -17.10 8.31
CA TYR A 144 -22.85 -18.10 8.97
C TYR A 144 -22.44 -19.22 8.02
N ALA A 145 -23.37 -19.70 7.18
CA ALA A 145 -23.08 -20.70 6.15
C ALA A 145 -22.00 -20.24 5.14
N LYS A 146 -21.74 -18.93 5.03
CA LYS A 146 -20.74 -18.33 4.14
C LYS A 146 -19.37 -18.13 4.78
N LEU A 147 -19.18 -18.44 6.06
CA LEU A 147 -17.87 -18.29 6.71
C LEU A 147 -16.74 -19.10 6.02
N PRO A 148 -16.95 -20.35 5.56
CA PRO A 148 -15.91 -21.06 4.80
C PRO A 148 -15.52 -20.35 3.50
N ASP A 149 -16.50 -19.86 2.74
CA ASP A 149 -16.28 -19.12 1.48
C ASP A 149 -15.46 -17.85 1.75
N ILE A 150 -15.84 -17.08 2.78
CA ILE A 150 -15.13 -15.85 3.18
C ILE A 150 -13.67 -16.16 3.57
N ARG A 151 -13.41 -17.28 4.27
CA ARG A 151 -12.04 -17.68 4.63
C ARG A 151 -11.19 -17.97 3.39
N VAL A 152 -11.76 -18.71 2.43
CA VAL A 152 -11.07 -19.06 1.18
C VAL A 152 -10.83 -17.81 0.34
N GLY A 153 -11.86 -17.01 0.07
CA GLY A 153 -11.72 -15.78 -0.69
C GLY A 153 -10.75 -14.78 -0.03
N ALA A 154 -10.81 -14.62 1.29
CA ALA A 154 -9.83 -13.81 2.01
C ALA A 154 -8.41 -14.38 1.91
N SER A 155 -8.25 -15.71 1.97
CA SER A 155 -6.94 -16.37 1.81
C SER A 155 -6.39 -16.23 0.40
N ASP A 156 -7.24 -16.25 -0.62
CA ASP A 156 -6.85 -16.05 -2.03
C ASP A 156 -6.41 -14.60 -2.29
N LEU A 157 -6.99 -13.64 -1.56
CA LEU A 157 -6.59 -12.23 -1.58
C LEU A 157 -5.34 -11.94 -0.72
N GLN A 158 -5.02 -12.82 0.24
CA GLN A 158 -3.81 -12.79 1.05
C GLN A 158 -2.54 -13.12 0.19
N PRO A 159 -1.32 -12.86 0.69
CA PRO A 159 -0.24 -12.03 0.12
C PRO A 159 0.42 -12.39 -1.23
N SER A 160 -0.20 -13.10 -2.17
CA SER A 160 0.36 -13.25 -3.53
C SER A 160 0.07 -12.05 -4.44
N LYS A 161 -1.13 -11.45 -4.34
CA LYS A 161 -1.53 -10.23 -5.08
C LYS A 161 -1.41 -8.95 -4.25
N ALA A 162 -1.87 -8.96 -2.99
CA ALA A 162 -1.78 -7.78 -2.10
C ALA A 162 -0.33 -7.36 -1.78
N ARG A 163 0.62 -8.31 -1.79
CA ARG A 163 2.03 -7.99 -1.57
C ARG A 163 2.64 -7.27 -2.76
N ARG A 164 2.24 -7.57 -4.01
CA ARG A 164 2.69 -6.85 -5.21
C ARG A 164 2.17 -5.41 -5.22
N LEU A 165 0.88 -5.21 -4.95
CA LEU A 165 0.27 -3.87 -4.93
C LEU A 165 0.91 -2.94 -3.87
N ARG A 166 1.33 -3.49 -2.73
CA ARG A 166 2.00 -2.74 -1.65
C ARG A 166 3.52 -2.67 -1.75
N GLN A 167 4.13 -3.27 -2.77
CA GLN A 167 5.53 -2.98 -3.08
C GLN A 167 5.64 -1.62 -3.76
N VAL A 168 6.84 -1.05 -3.76
CA VAL A 168 7.19 -0.02 -4.73
C VAL A 168 7.25 -0.70 -6.10
N GLU A 169 6.21 -0.50 -6.91
CA GLU A 169 6.15 -1.01 -8.29
C GLU A 169 7.11 -0.23 -9.17
N THR A 170 7.94 -0.96 -9.91
CA THR A 170 8.93 -0.34 -10.80
C THR A 170 9.02 -0.97 -12.18
N ASP A 171 8.13 -1.92 -12.52
CA ASP A 171 8.12 -2.58 -13.83
C ASP A 171 7.47 -1.67 -14.88
N LEU A 172 8.29 -0.90 -15.59
CA LEU A 172 7.84 0.02 -16.64
C LEU A 172 7.64 -0.70 -17.98
N LEU A 173 8.13 -1.93 -18.11
CA LEU A 173 8.17 -2.66 -19.37
C LEU A 173 7.15 -3.80 -19.44
N GLY A 174 6.47 -4.10 -18.33
CA GLY A 174 5.48 -5.17 -18.19
C GLY A 174 6.12 -6.56 -18.29
N ASP A 175 7.36 -6.70 -17.83
CA ASP A 175 8.11 -7.96 -17.92
C ASP A 175 8.46 -8.60 -16.56
N ASP A 176 7.75 -8.20 -15.52
CA ASP A 176 7.87 -8.60 -14.12
C ASP A 176 9.25 -8.27 -13.49
N ALA A 177 10.10 -7.52 -14.19
CA ALA A 177 11.38 -7.05 -13.69
C ALA A 177 11.27 -5.59 -13.25
N ALA A 178 11.99 -5.27 -12.18
CA ALA A 178 12.17 -3.88 -11.79
C ALA A 178 12.90 -3.06 -12.87
N ASP A 179 12.45 -1.84 -13.10
CA ASP A 179 13.09 -0.91 -14.02
C ASP A 179 13.44 0.41 -13.32
N LEU A 180 14.51 1.04 -13.80
CA LEU A 180 14.89 2.39 -13.41
C LEU A 180 14.61 3.35 -14.55
N ILE A 181 14.19 4.57 -14.24
CA ILE A 181 14.08 5.64 -15.23
C ILE A 181 15.13 6.71 -15.01
N VAL A 182 15.85 7.09 -16.06
CA VAL A 182 16.87 8.13 -16.00
C VAL A 182 16.67 9.17 -17.09
N ARG A 183 17.06 10.40 -16.82
CA ARG A 183 17.18 11.43 -17.86
C ARG A 183 18.61 11.50 -18.36
N ASP A 184 18.78 11.27 -19.66
CA ASP A 184 20.06 11.46 -20.32
C ASP A 184 20.44 12.95 -20.36
N VAL A 185 21.61 13.30 -19.83
CA VAL A 185 22.03 14.72 -19.69
C VAL A 185 22.31 15.39 -21.03
N GLN A 186 22.63 14.61 -22.08
CA GLN A 186 22.98 15.16 -23.39
C GLN A 186 21.75 15.51 -24.20
N SER A 187 20.76 14.62 -24.21
CA SER A 187 19.55 14.75 -25.01
C SER A 187 18.34 15.25 -24.23
N GLY A 188 18.36 15.19 -22.90
CA GLY A 188 17.22 15.46 -22.03
C GLY A 188 16.12 14.39 -22.10
N ASN A 189 16.34 13.29 -22.82
CA ASN A 189 15.34 12.25 -23.01
C ASN A 189 15.35 11.21 -21.90
N ALA A 190 14.18 10.63 -21.62
CA ALA A 190 14.06 9.54 -20.68
C ALA A 190 14.57 8.22 -21.28
N LEU A 191 15.34 7.49 -20.50
CA LEU A 191 15.77 6.13 -20.77
C LEU A 191 15.26 5.23 -19.65
N ILE A 192 14.69 4.08 -20.02
CA ILE A 192 14.41 3.00 -19.08
C ILE A 192 15.62 2.07 -19.05
N TRP A 193 16.18 1.86 -17.87
CA TRP A 193 17.21 0.85 -17.65
C TRP A 193 16.54 -0.42 -17.12
N ARG A 194 16.38 -1.41 -18.00
CA ARG A 194 15.84 -2.70 -17.60
C ARG A 194 16.81 -3.43 -16.70
N THR A 195 16.40 -3.76 -15.48
CA THR A 195 17.21 -4.64 -14.63
C THR A 195 16.92 -6.11 -14.94
N ARG A 196 17.90 -6.97 -14.70
CA ARG A 196 17.73 -8.43 -14.78
C ARG A 196 18.40 -9.05 -13.57
N PRO A 197 17.79 -10.10 -13.00
CA PRO A 197 18.40 -10.89 -11.94
C PRO A 197 19.80 -11.34 -12.31
N ALA A 198 20.62 -11.56 -11.28
CA ALA A 198 22.01 -11.89 -11.47
C ALA A 198 22.15 -13.23 -12.20
N GLY A 199 23.12 -13.30 -13.12
CA GLY A 199 23.52 -14.58 -13.72
C GLY A 199 24.19 -15.49 -12.69
N SER A 200 24.61 -16.69 -13.10
CA SER A 200 25.39 -17.61 -12.26
C SER A 200 26.73 -17.03 -11.76
N ASP A 201 27.18 -15.93 -12.37
CA ASP A 201 28.36 -15.14 -11.99
C ASP A 201 28.07 -14.11 -10.87
N GLY A 202 26.82 -14.03 -10.39
CA GLY A 202 26.41 -13.09 -9.35
C GLY A 202 26.35 -11.64 -9.82
N ARG A 203 26.45 -11.36 -11.13
CA ARG A 203 26.36 -9.99 -11.68
C ARG A 203 24.98 -9.74 -12.27
N LEU A 204 24.35 -8.66 -11.83
CA LEU A 204 23.10 -8.15 -12.41
C LEU A 204 23.37 -7.57 -13.80
N ARG A 205 22.39 -7.64 -14.69
CA ARG A 205 22.53 -7.23 -16.10
C ARG A 205 21.44 -6.23 -16.46
N GLY A 206 21.70 -5.38 -17.46
CA GLY A 206 20.67 -4.45 -17.93
C GLY A 206 20.96 -3.81 -19.28
N ARG A 207 19.94 -3.15 -19.82
CA ARG A 207 20.03 -2.42 -21.10
C ARG A 207 19.17 -1.16 -21.04
N ALA A 208 19.72 -0.05 -21.53
CA ALA A 208 18.95 1.17 -21.75
C ALA A 208 17.99 1.04 -22.94
N ILE A 209 16.74 1.43 -22.74
CA ILE A 209 15.65 1.48 -23.70
C ILE A 209 15.21 2.95 -23.82
N ARG A 210 15.14 3.46 -25.05
CA ARG A 210 14.68 4.83 -25.30
C ARG A 210 13.16 4.89 -25.21
N THR A 211 12.65 5.83 -24.43
CA THR A 211 11.20 6.05 -24.26
C THR A 211 10.60 6.97 -25.32
N GLN A 212 11.44 7.76 -25.99
CA GLN A 212 11.07 8.89 -26.87
C GLN A 212 10.41 10.08 -26.15
N VAL A 213 10.43 10.10 -24.82
CA VAL A 213 9.93 11.22 -24.00
C VAL A 213 11.05 12.19 -23.71
N ASN A 214 10.84 13.47 -24.00
CA ASN A 214 11.73 14.54 -23.57
C ASN A 214 11.35 15.02 -22.16
N LEU A 215 12.32 15.04 -21.26
CA LEU A 215 12.18 15.41 -19.86
C LEU A 215 12.96 16.69 -19.51
N SER A 216 13.30 17.52 -20.50
CA SER A 216 14.05 18.77 -20.26
C SER A 216 13.25 19.79 -19.43
N SER A 217 11.93 19.69 -19.40
CA SER A 217 11.04 20.58 -18.64
C SER A 217 10.80 20.17 -17.18
N VAL A 218 11.38 19.05 -16.72
CA VAL A 218 11.17 18.56 -15.35
C VAL A 218 12.46 18.59 -14.53
N ASP A 219 12.37 18.68 -13.20
CA ASP A 219 13.53 18.65 -12.28
C ASP A 219 13.49 17.48 -11.28
N VAL A 220 12.41 16.70 -11.32
CA VAL A 220 12.21 15.45 -10.59
C VAL A 220 11.55 14.44 -11.54
N ILE A 221 11.93 13.17 -11.42
CA ILE A 221 11.28 12.05 -12.10
C ILE A 221 11.00 10.97 -11.06
N VAL A 222 9.83 10.35 -11.15
CA VAL A 222 9.39 9.24 -10.32
C VAL A 222 8.73 8.21 -11.23
N ASN A 223 9.15 6.96 -11.13
CA ASN A 223 8.35 5.83 -11.61
C ASN A 223 7.10 5.71 -10.74
N ALA A 224 5.90 5.97 -11.25
CA ALA A 224 4.71 6.08 -10.43
C ALA A 224 3.95 4.76 -10.21
N GLY A 225 4.40 3.65 -10.84
CA GLY A 225 3.59 2.44 -10.96
C GLY A 225 2.36 2.67 -11.85
N ASP A 226 1.41 1.74 -11.87
CA ASP A 226 0.14 1.88 -12.61
C ASP A 226 -0.81 2.87 -11.90
N TRP A 227 -0.60 4.17 -12.13
CA TRP A 227 -1.28 5.25 -11.43
C TRP A 227 -2.78 5.27 -11.75
N ASN A 228 -3.13 5.09 -13.02
CA ASN A 228 -4.52 5.14 -13.47
C ASN A 228 -5.23 3.76 -13.37
N GLY A 229 -4.50 2.66 -13.19
CA GLY A 229 -5.04 1.31 -13.07
C GLY A 229 -5.38 0.67 -14.42
N ASP A 230 -4.74 1.08 -15.51
CA ASP A 230 -4.97 0.55 -16.86
C ASP A 230 -4.06 -0.65 -17.21
N GLY A 231 -3.17 -1.02 -16.30
CA GLY A 231 -2.22 -2.12 -16.44
C GLY A 231 -0.87 -1.73 -17.03
N TYR A 232 -0.63 -0.44 -17.31
CA TYR A 232 0.66 0.08 -17.74
C TYR A 232 1.24 1.04 -16.70
N ALA A 233 2.50 0.84 -16.31
CA ALA A 233 3.12 1.72 -15.35
C ALA A 233 3.36 3.13 -15.94
N ASP A 234 3.09 4.13 -15.11
CA ASP A 234 3.13 5.54 -15.41
C ASP A 234 4.39 6.22 -14.83
N MET A 235 4.63 7.45 -15.27
CA MET A 235 5.71 8.29 -14.74
C MET A 235 5.17 9.63 -14.27
N VAL A 236 5.67 10.12 -13.13
CA VAL A 236 5.41 11.48 -12.67
C VAL A 236 6.70 12.30 -12.73
N GLY A 237 6.60 13.52 -13.26
CA GLY A 237 7.66 14.52 -13.22
C GLY A 237 7.23 15.77 -12.47
N ARG A 238 8.17 16.53 -11.92
CA ARG A 238 7.88 17.89 -11.44
C ARG A 238 8.36 18.89 -12.47
N ARG A 239 7.44 19.68 -13.02
CA ARG A 239 7.75 20.71 -14.01
C ARG A 239 8.55 21.83 -13.37
N SER A 240 9.68 22.18 -13.98
CA SER A 240 10.65 23.11 -13.41
C SER A 240 10.20 24.58 -13.45
N SER A 241 9.25 24.93 -14.33
CA SER A 241 8.79 26.31 -14.50
C SER A 241 7.86 26.80 -13.39
N ASP A 242 7.10 25.89 -12.78
CA ASP A 242 6.02 26.25 -11.84
C ASP A 242 5.81 25.22 -10.71
N GLY A 243 6.64 24.18 -10.63
CA GLY A 243 6.58 23.19 -9.56
C GLY A 243 5.39 22.22 -9.63
N GLN A 244 4.55 22.28 -10.68
CA GLN A 244 3.42 21.37 -10.85
C GLN A 244 3.90 19.94 -11.11
N LEU A 245 3.22 18.96 -10.50
CA LEU A 245 3.39 17.56 -10.91
C LEU A 245 2.66 17.31 -12.23
N VAL A 246 3.36 16.62 -13.13
CA VAL A 246 2.85 16.19 -14.43
C VAL A 246 2.93 14.67 -14.54
N LEU A 247 1.85 14.05 -15.00
CA LEU A 247 1.70 12.62 -15.24
C LEU A 247 1.97 12.32 -16.72
N TYR A 248 2.78 11.31 -16.97
CA TYR A 248 3.03 10.71 -18.26
C TYR A 248 2.43 9.31 -18.24
N LEU A 249 1.30 9.14 -18.90
CA LEU A 249 0.59 7.86 -18.91
C LEU A 249 1.39 6.81 -19.68
N GLY A 250 1.55 5.62 -19.11
CA GLY A 250 2.10 4.45 -19.77
C GLY A 250 1.25 4.09 -20.99
N LEU A 251 1.89 3.50 -21.99
CA LEU A 251 1.23 3.06 -23.21
C LEU A 251 1.61 1.62 -23.51
N GLU A 252 0.72 0.94 -24.24
CA GLU A 252 1.03 -0.35 -24.82
C GLU A 252 2.33 -0.28 -25.64
N ARG A 253 3.20 -1.25 -25.42
CA ARG A 253 4.51 -1.28 -26.04
C ARG A 253 4.45 -1.66 -27.51
N VAL A 254 4.39 -0.66 -28.37
CA VAL A 254 4.53 -0.80 -29.82
C VAL A 254 5.96 -0.47 -30.26
N ARG A 255 6.60 -1.37 -31.00
CA ARG A 255 7.99 -1.20 -31.43
C ARG A 255 8.14 0.06 -32.29
N GLY A 256 9.01 0.97 -31.84
CA GLY A 256 9.29 2.22 -32.55
C GLY A 256 8.38 3.38 -32.16
N SER A 257 7.42 3.16 -31.26
CA SER A 257 6.57 4.20 -30.69
C SER A 257 7.12 4.71 -29.35
N SER A 258 6.54 5.81 -28.85
CA SER A 258 6.75 6.28 -27.47
C SER A 258 6.20 5.25 -26.48
N LEU A 259 6.84 5.14 -25.31
CA LEU A 259 6.36 4.31 -24.20
C LEU A 259 5.37 5.05 -23.28
N PHE A 260 5.30 6.37 -23.40
CA PHE A 260 4.38 7.18 -22.62
C PHE A 260 3.67 8.21 -23.51
N ALA A 261 2.48 8.62 -23.06
CA ALA A 261 1.73 9.73 -23.60
C ALA A 261 2.41 11.08 -23.27
N GLY A 262 1.89 12.16 -23.87
CA GLY A 262 2.30 13.52 -23.52
C GLY A 262 1.93 13.87 -22.07
N PRO A 263 2.68 14.79 -21.42
CA PRO A 263 2.47 15.13 -20.03
C PRO A 263 1.11 15.79 -19.79
N GLN A 264 0.44 15.39 -18.72
CA GLN A 264 -0.80 15.96 -18.23
C GLN A 264 -0.58 16.53 -16.82
N VAL A 265 -1.26 17.61 -16.47
CA VAL A 265 -1.16 18.17 -15.11
C VAL A 265 -1.88 17.23 -14.13
N LEU A 266 -1.17 16.77 -13.10
CA LEU A 266 -1.70 15.88 -12.06
C LEU A 266 -2.59 16.63 -11.03
N GLY A 267 -2.55 17.96 -11.04
CA GLY A 267 -3.31 18.81 -10.11
C GLY A 267 -2.66 18.99 -8.74
N VAL A 268 -1.37 18.65 -8.61
CA VAL A 268 -0.59 18.83 -7.38
C VAL A 268 0.48 19.92 -7.58
N ASP A 269 0.42 20.96 -6.75
CA ASP A 269 1.50 21.93 -6.62
C ASP A 269 2.58 21.38 -5.68
N ALA A 270 3.79 21.20 -6.20
CA ALA A 270 4.91 20.60 -5.50
C ALA A 270 6.10 21.56 -5.30
N GLU A 271 5.90 22.88 -5.38
CA GLU A 271 6.95 23.87 -5.11
C GLU A 271 7.48 23.74 -3.66
N GLY A 272 6.56 23.57 -2.70
CA GLY A 272 6.86 23.34 -1.28
C GLY A 272 7.28 21.92 -0.91
N LEU A 273 7.39 21.01 -1.88
CA LEU A 273 7.65 19.59 -1.64
C LEU A 273 9.08 19.19 -2.04
N THR A 274 9.62 18.21 -1.31
CA THR A 274 10.94 17.61 -1.55
C THR A 274 10.88 16.10 -1.38
N GLN A 275 11.91 15.37 -1.82
CA GLN A 275 11.97 13.91 -1.72
C GLN A 275 10.68 13.24 -2.24
N ILE A 276 10.18 13.70 -3.39
CA ILE A 276 9.00 13.14 -4.05
C ILE A 276 9.40 11.76 -4.58
N ARG A 277 8.69 10.71 -4.17
CA ARG A 277 9.05 9.31 -4.42
C ARG A 277 7.81 8.45 -4.60
N ASN A 278 7.95 7.36 -5.34
CA ASN A 278 6.97 6.28 -5.38
C ASN A 278 6.87 5.62 -4.00
N ALA A 279 5.66 5.54 -3.47
CA ALA A 279 5.38 4.95 -2.17
C ALA A 279 4.77 3.54 -2.24
N GLY A 280 4.40 3.07 -3.44
CA GLY A 280 3.51 1.91 -3.60
C GLY A 280 2.12 2.20 -3.04
N ASP A 281 1.30 1.17 -2.86
CA ASP A 281 -0.02 1.27 -2.22
C ASP A 281 0.11 1.42 -0.70
N VAL A 282 0.32 2.66 -0.24
CA VAL A 282 0.34 3.03 1.18
C VAL A 282 -1.06 3.14 1.73
N THR A 283 -2.03 3.63 0.97
CA THR A 283 -3.42 3.82 1.40
C THR A 283 -4.23 2.53 1.47
N GLY A 284 -3.75 1.47 0.84
CA GLY A 284 -4.38 0.15 0.81
C GLY A 284 -5.56 0.05 -0.15
N ASP A 285 -5.72 1.01 -1.07
CA ASP A 285 -6.83 1.06 -2.01
C ASP A 285 -6.57 0.28 -3.31
N GLY A 286 -5.38 -0.31 -3.43
CA GLY A 286 -4.94 -1.09 -4.57
C GLY A 286 -4.35 -0.25 -5.71
N ARG A 287 -4.08 1.04 -5.48
CA ARG A 287 -3.43 1.96 -6.42
C ARG A 287 -2.11 2.44 -5.82
N PRO A 288 -1.13 2.84 -6.65
CA PRO A 288 0.10 3.39 -6.13
C PRO A 288 -0.12 4.81 -5.61
N ASP A 289 0.66 5.16 -4.59
CA ASP A 289 0.73 6.50 -4.01
C ASP A 289 2.11 7.13 -4.23
N LEU A 290 2.20 8.46 -4.12
CA LEU A 290 3.47 9.15 -3.93
C LEU A 290 3.67 9.53 -2.45
N SER A 291 4.93 9.66 -2.07
CA SER A 291 5.33 10.31 -0.82
C SER A 291 6.16 11.55 -1.11
N ALA A 292 6.08 12.55 -0.22
CA ALA A 292 6.90 13.75 -0.29
C ALA A 292 7.14 14.33 1.11
N VAL A 293 8.18 15.16 1.25
CA VAL A 293 8.46 15.93 2.48
C VAL A 293 8.12 17.40 2.25
N ALA A 294 7.20 17.92 3.05
CA ALA A 294 6.83 19.33 3.04
C ALA A 294 7.93 20.18 3.70
N ARG A 295 8.52 21.13 2.96
CA ARG A 295 9.66 21.93 3.45
C ARG A 295 9.33 22.77 4.67
N GLY A 296 8.13 23.37 4.70
CA GLY A 296 7.74 24.32 5.74
C GLY A 296 7.44 23.67 7.09
N THR A 297 6.82 22.49 7.08
CA THR A 297 6.38 21.79 8.31
C THR A 297 7.26 20.60 8.69
N GLY A 298 8.02 20.06 7.74
CA GLY A 298 8.74 18.81 7.91
C GLY A 298 7.84 17.58 7.91
N ASP A 299 6.58 17.71 7.47
CA ASP A 299 5.67 16.57 7.35
C ASP A 299 6.10 15.62 6.22
N LEU A 300 6.07 14.33 6.49
CA LEU A 300 6.04 13.31 5.45
C LEU A 300 4.59 13.15 4.98
N LYS A 301 4.31 13.56 3.74
CA LYS A 301 3.00 13.50 3.10
C LYS A 301 2.85 12.25 2.25
N ILE A 302 1.63 11.74 2.17
CA ILE A 302 1.16 10.82 1.12
C ILE A 302 0.25 11.59 0.17
N ILE A 303 0.44 11.36 -1.13
CA ILE A 303 -0.34 11.91 -2.23
C ILE A 303 -0.94 10.71 -2.96
N PRO A 304 -2.21 10.37 -2.67
CA PRO A 304 -2.84 9.20 -3.28
C PRO A 304 -3.13 9.38 -4.76
N SER A 305 -3.19 8.29 -5.51
CA SER A 305 -3.82 8.30 -6.83
C SER A 305 -5.34 8.50 -6.70
N ASP A 306 -5.96 9.18 -7.66
CA ASP A 306 -7.43 9.18 -7.81
C ASP A 306 -7.93 8.03 -8.70
N GLY A 307 -7.00 7.27 -9.28
CA GLY A 307 -7.29 6.19 -10.20
C GLY A 307 -7.65 6.61 -11.62
N ALA A 308 -7.31 7.83 -11.97
CA ALA A 308 -7.43 8.39 -13.30
C ALA A 308 -6.15 9.20 -13.60
N THR A 309 -6.28 10.48 -13.92
CA THR A 309 -5.14 11.34 -14.29
C THR A 309 -4.83 12.38 -13.21
N GLY A 310 -5.48 12.31 -12.05
CA GLY A 310 -5.35 13.27 -10.96
C GLY A 310 -4.76 12.65 -9.70
N ALA A 311 -4.80 13.41 -8.61
CA ALA A 311 -4.40 12.95 -7.28
C ALA A 311 -5.56 13.06 -6.29
N GLY A 312 -5.61 12.13 -5.35
CA GLY A 312 -6.49 12.17 -4.20
C GLY A 312 -6.10 13.25 -3.18
N ILE A 313 -6.85 13.29 -2.09
CA ILE A 313 -6.61 14.26 -1.02
C ILE A 313 -5.34 13.87 -0.25
N SER A 314 -4.30 14.69 -0.38
CA SER A 314 -3.03 14.50 0.34
C SER A 314 -3.21 14.59 1.87
N TYR A 315 -2.46 13.78 2.62
CA TYR A 315 -2.46 13.80 4.09
C TYR A 315 -1.06 13.57 4.68
N SER A 316 -0.88 13.87 5.97
CA SER A 316 0.39 13.63 6.67
C SER A 316 0.47 12.20 7.20
N LEU A 317 1.50 11.46 6.78
CA LEU A 317 1.88 10.15 7.34
C LEU A 317 2.53 10.28 8.72
N GLY A 318 3.10 11.45 9.01
CA GLY A 318 3.80 11.78 10.25
C GLY A 318 4.93 12.77 9.97
N THR A 319 5.87 12.92 10.91
CA THR A 319 7.04 13.77 10.72
C THR A 319 8.09 13.06 9.86
N ALA A 320 8.70 13.78 8.93
CA ALA A 320 9.82 13.31 8.14
C ALA A 320 11.09 13.24 8.99
N HIS A 321 11.92 12.24 8.73
CA HIS A 321 13.25 12.18 9.30
C HIS A 321 14.16 13.21 8.61
N ALA A 322 15.12 13.79 9.34
CA ALA A 322 16.00 14.84 8.82
C ALA A 322 16.90 14.41 7.64
N GLY A 323 17.07 13.10 7.45
CA GLY A 323 17.82 12.54 6.33
C GLY A 323 16.91 12.16 5.15
N LEU A 324 17.22 11.02 4.54
CA LEU A 324 16.38 10.44 3.50
C LEU A 324 15.14 9.81 4.13
N ASN A 325 14.02 9.93 3.44
CA ASN A 325 12.77 9.21 3.71
C ASN A 325 12.44 8.45 2.42
N ILE A 326 12.65 7.14 2.39
CA ILE A 326 12.51 6.31 1.18
C ILE A 326 11.44 5.26 1.47
N PRO A 327 10.31 5.24 0.75
CA PRO A 327 9.36 4.13 0.84
C PRO A 327 10.05 2.82 0.42
N LEU A 328 9.84 1.75 1.18
CA LEU A 328 10.44 0.44 0.94
C LEU A 328 9.43 -0.60 0.45
N GLY A 329 8.13 -0.26 0.45
CA GLY A 329 7.07 -1.25 0.29
C GLY A 329 7.09 -2.27 1.43
N VAL A 330 6.62 -3.49 1.16
CA VAL A 330 6.59 -4.58 2.15
C VAL A 330 8.00 -5.15 2.36
N TRP A 331 8.76 -4.57 3.30
CA TRP A 331 10.18 -4.86 3.51
C TRP A 331 10.42 -5.93 4.58
N ASN A 332 9.65 -5.89 5.67
CA ASN A 332 9.86 -6.76 6.84
C ASN A 332 9.02 -8.06 6.83
N ALA A 333 8.30 -8.33 5.73
CA ALA A 333 7.37 -9.44 5.52
C ALA A 333 6.01 -9.38 6.27
N ASP A 334 5.74 -8.32 7.05
CA ASP A 334 4.35 -7.90 7.24
C ASP A 334 3.84 -7.19 5.97
N PRO A 335 2.53 -7.16 5.68
CA PRO A 335 2.05 -6.52 4.46
C PRO A 335 1.77 -5.03 4.63
N ALA A 336 2.35 -4.38 5.64
CA ALA A 336 2.32 -2.93 5.73
C ALA A 336 3.53 -2.35 4.96
N PRO A 337 3.35 -1.28 4.18
CA PRO A 337 4.48 -0.64 3.53
C PRO A 337 5.35 0.08 4.57
N ASP A 338 6.64 -0.21 4.52
CA ASP A 338 7.67 0.30 5.40
C ASP A 338 8.39 1.51 4.77
N PHE A 339 9.07 2.30 5.59
CA PHE A 339 9.92 3.42 5.14
C PHE A 339 11.34 3.28 5.67
N LEU A 340 12.34 3.66 4.89
CA LEU A 340 13.72 3.85 5.31
C LEU A 340 13.95 5.32 5.67
N ALA A 341 14.42 5.54 6.89
CA ALA A 341 14.96 6.80 7.35
C ALA A 341 16.50 6.72 7.46
N THR A 342 17.22 7.78 7.08
CA THR A 342 18.67 7.85 7.33
C THR A 342 19.06 8.89 8.38
N ARG A 343 20.06 8.55 9.20
CA ARG A 343 20.71 9.46 10.15
C ARG A 343 22.22 9.22 10.14
N ALA A 344 23.02 10.24 9.80
CA ALA A 344 24.48 10.16 9.80
C ALA A 344 25.07 8.93 9.05
N GLY A 345 24.43 8.55 7.93
CA GLY A 345 24.80 7.39 7.11
C GLY A 345 24.36 6.03 7.65
N VAL A 346 23.57 5.99 8.73
CA VAL A 346 22.92 4.78 9.25
C VAL A 346 21.47 4.74 8.75
N ALA A 347 21.02 3.55 8.36
CA ALA A 347 19.67 3.29 7.90
C ALA A 347 18.80 2.71 9.01
N TYR A 348 17.60 3.25 9.15
CA TYR A 348 16.57 2.80 10.08
C TYR A 348 15.29 2.52 9.29
N MET A 349 14.70 1.36 9.49
CA MET A 349 13.36 1.05 9.01
C MET A 349 12.35 1.62 10.00
N ARG A 350 11.44 2.44 9.50
CA ARG A 350 10.21 2.88 10.16
C ARG A 350 9.12 1.95 9.69
N ARG A 351 8.54 1.22 10.64
CA ARG A 351 7.59 0.16 10.33
C ARG A 351 6.24 0.73 9.93
N GLY A 352 5.61 0.19 8.90
CA GLY A 352 4.19 0.44 8.63
C GLY A 352 3.31 -0.32 9.61
N ASN A 353 2.17 0.23 10.02
CA ASN A 353 1.22 -0.48 10.89
C ASN A 353 -0.14 -0.75 10.26
N GLY A 354 -0.19 -0.64 8.94
CA GLY A 354 -1.39 -0.70 8.15
C GLY A 354 -1.34 0.34 7.05
N PRO A 355 -2.47 0.59 6.38
CA PRO A 355 -2.53 1.64 5.38
C PRO A 355 -2.43 3.02 6.02
N GLY A 356 -1.64 3.89 5.39
CA GLY A 356 -1.58 5.31 5.68
C GLY A 356 -0.95 5.70 7.01
N ARG A 357 -0.21 4.82 7.69
CA ARG A 357 0.47 5.15 8.96
C ARG A 357 1.81 4.44 9.16
N LEU A 358 2.68 5.11 9.90
CA LEU A 358 3.95 4.57 10.40
C LEU A 358 3.89 4.39 11.91
N ASP A 359 4.53 3.33 12.40
CA ASP A 359 4.85 3.17 13.82
C ASP A 359 5.89 4.20 14.24
N ASP A 360 5.80 4.64 15.51
CA ASP A 360 6.79 5.53 16.13
C ASP A 360 8.15 4.86 16.33
N ASN A 361 8.19 3.52 16.25
CA ASN A 361 9.39 2.72 16.43
C ASN A 361 10.20 2.64 15.12
N SER A 362 11.50 2.91 15.23
CA SER A 362 12.45 2.69 14.15
C SER A 362 13.49 1.63 14.53
N ARG A 363 13.81 0.75 13.58
CA ARG A 363 14.79 -0.34 13.75
C ARG A 363 15.99 -0.09 12.86
N ARG A 364 17.19 -0.13 13.42
CA ARG A 364 18.42 -0.08 12.60
C ARG A 364 18.50 -1.28 11.66
N ILE A 365 18.69 -1.04 10.36
CA ILE A 365 18.73 -2.08 9.31
C ILE A 365 20.07 -2.17 8.57
N GLY A 366 20.96 -1.20 8.74
CA GLY A 366 22.31 -1.26 8.17
C GLY A 366 23.01 0.09 8.04
N GLY A 367 24.09 0.12 7.26
CA GLY A 367 24.86 1.32 6.94
C GLY A 367 24.77 1.66 5.46
N LEU A 368 24.64 2.95 5.16
CA LEU A 368 24.57 3.50 3.80
C LEU A 368 25.66 4.55 3.55
N ARG A 369 26.70 4.57 4.39
CA ARG A 369 27.86 5.45 4.19
C ARG A 369 28.57 5.09 2.87
N GLY A 370 29.01 6.12 2.15
CA GLY A 370 29.73 5.95 0.88
C GLY A 370 28.85 6.02 -0.36
N TYR A 371 27.52 5.99 -0.22
CA TYR A 371 26.59 6.22 -1.34
C TYR A 371 26.24 7.71 -1.49
N ALA A 372 26.02 8.14 -2.72
CA ALA A 372 25.64 9.50 -3.11
C ALA A 372 24.12 9.64 -3.28
N SER A 373 23.45 8.61 -3.80
CA SER A 373 22.00 8.55 -3.96
C SER A 373 21.51 7.13 -3.69
N ILE A 374 20.26 7.02 -3.24
CA ILE A 374 19.61 5.76 -2.81
C ILE A 374 18.13 5.86 -3.17
N HIS A 375 17.61 4.82 -3.82
CA HIS A 375 16.24 4.70 -4.32
C HIS A 375 15.72 3.30 -4.02
N ALA A 376 14.43 3.15 -3.73
CA ALA A 376 13.79 1.85 -3.77
C ALA A 376 13.56 1.45 -5.23
N ALA A 377 13.73 0.18 -5.55
CA ALA A 377 13.78 -0.28 -6.93
C ALA A 377 12.97 -1.56 -7.17
N GLY A 378 11.95 -1.87 -6.35
CA GLY A 378 11.23 -3.15 -6.46
C GLY A 378 12.16 -4.37 -6.33
N ASP A 379 11.72 -5.54 -6.77
CA ASP A 379 12.50 -6.79 -6.67
C ASP A 379 13.48 -6.93 -7.83
N VAL A 380 14.70 -6.42 -7.65
CA VAL A 380 15.76 -6.45 -8.67
C VAL A 380 16.48 -7.80 -8.68
N THR A 381 16.56 -8.45 -7.51
CA THR A 381 17.25 -9.74 -7.36
C THR A 381 16.40 -10.94 -7.79
N GLY A 382 15.08 -10.78 -7.91
CA GLY A 382 14.14 -11.84 -8.25
C GLY A 382 13.83 -12.77 -7.07
N ASP A 383 14.06 -12.32 -5.84
CA ASP A 383 13.85 -13.11 -4.62
C ASP A 383 12.47 -12.90 -3.98
N GLY A 384 11.63 -12.10 -4.64
CA GLY A 384 10.29 -11.71 -4.22
C GLY A 384 10.30 -10.57 -3.20
N ARG A 385 11.39 -9.85 -2.98
CA ARG A 385 11.46 -8.73 -2.00
C ARG A 385 11.92 -7.47 -2.71
N GLY A 386 11.30 -6.34 -2.34
CA GLY A 386 11.81 -5.05 -2.77
C GLY A 386 13.26 -4.87 -2.33
N ASP A 387 14.07 -4.25 -3.18
CA ASP A 387 15.48 -3.97 -3.04
C ASP A 387 15.76 -2.45 -3.14
N LEU A 388 16.99 -2.05 -2.82
CA LEU A 388 17.45 -0.68 -3.04
C LEU A 388 18.46 -0.61 -4.18
N VAL A 389 18.43 0.48 -4.93
CA VAL A 389 19.51 0.87 -5.85
C VAL A 389 20.24 2.08 -5.27
N ALA A 390 21.57 2.01 -5.26
CA ALA A 390 22.42 3.05 -4.71
C ALA A 390 23.59 3.37 -5.64
N ARG A 391 23.90 4.66 -5.80
CA ARG A 391 25.08 5.11 -6.54
C ARG A 391 26.21 5.41 -5.59
N ARG A 392 27.37 4.79 -5.79
CA ARG A 392 28.56 5.01 -4.96
C ARG A 392 29.15 6.40 -5.20
N ARG A 393 29.57 7.08 -4.14
CA ARG A 393 30.04 8.49 -4.21
C ARG A 393 31.39 8.63 -4.89
N SER A 394 32.32 7.71 -4.64
CA SER A 394 33.71 7.80 -5.11
C SER A 394 33.89 7.31 -6.54
N THR A 395 33.16 6.27 -6.94
CA THR A 395 33.33 5.58 -8.24
C THR A 395 32.19 5.83 -9.21
N HIS A 396 31.05 6.36 -8.75
CA HIS A 396 29.81 6.48 -9.52
C HIS A 396 29.19 5.15 -9.99
N GLU A 397 29.74 4.01 -9.56
CA GLU A 397 29.14 2.69 -9.77
C GLU A 397 27.73 2.64 -9.18
N VAL A 398 26.86 1.87 -9.82
CA VAL A 398 25.49 1.63 -9.35
C VAL A 398 25.42 0.22 -8.79
N TRP A 399 24.89 0.11 -7.58
CA TRP A 399 24.81 -1.11 -6.80
C TRP A 399 23.36 -1.38 -6.43
N VAL A 400 22.98 -2.65 -6.41
CA VAL A 400 21.77 -3.11 -5.71
C VAL A 400 22.16 -3.49 -4.30
N ILE A 401 21.34 -3.10 -3.32
CA ILE A 401 21.47 -3.50 -1.92
C ILE A 401 20.24 -4.37 -1.62
N PRO A 402 20.40 -5.72 -1.60
CA PRO A 402 19.27 -6.62 -1.47
C PRO A 402 18.56 -6.53 -0.13
N ASN A 403 17.29 -6.89 -0.08
CA ASN A 403 16.58 -7.09 1.18
C ASN A 403 16.86 -8.47 1.80
N SER A 404 17.80 -8.52 2.75
CA SER A 404 18.10 -9.72 3.52
C SER A 404 17.17 -9.85 4.74
N LYS A 405 15.92 -10.22 4.49
CA LYS A 405 14.88 -10.49 5.51
C LYS A 405 14.66 -9.32 6.49
N GLY A 406 14.42 -8.14 5.95
CA GLY A 406 14.19 -6.91 6.70
C GLY A 406 15.48 -6.18 7.14
N ARG A 407 16.63 -6.54 6.55
CA ARG A 407 17.92 -5.87 6.73
C ARG A 407 18.57 -5.57 5.38
N LEU A 408 19.52 -4.65 5.37
CA LEU A 408 20.35 -4.43 4.18
C LEU A 408 21.28 -5.62 3.97
N GLY A 409 21.20 -6.24 2.80
CA GLY A 409 22.08 -7.31 2.37
C GLY A 409 23.42 -6.81 1.83
N GLU A 410 24.25 -7.76 1.40
CA GLU A 410 25.54 -7.46 0.77
C GLU A 410 25.32 -6.77 -0.58
N PRO A 411 25.89 -5.57 -0.81
CA PRO A 411 25.72 -4.86 -2.07
C PRO A 411 26.26 -5.65 -3.27
N GLN A 412 25.49 -5.66 -4.36
CA GLN A 412 25.83 -6.32 -5.62
C GLN A 412 25.98 -5.28 -6.73
N LEU A 413 27.05 -5.36 -7.52
CA LEU A 413 27.29 -4.42 -8.61
C LEU A 413 26.23 -4.61 -9.70
N LEU A 414 25.48 -3.53 -9.99
CA LEU A 414 24.50 -3.50 -11.08
C LEU A 414 25.15 -3.06 -12.39
N THR A 415 25.90 -1.96 -12.34
CA THR A 415 26.69 -1.49 -13.47
C THR A 415 27.80 -0.57 -12.99
N GLU A 416 28.94 -0.61 -13.69
CA GLU A 416 30.08 0.27 -13.42
C GLU A 416 29.74 1.72 -13.75
N ARG A 417 28.86 1.94 -14.74
CA ARG A 417 28.38 3.27 -15.10
C ARG A 417 27.06 3.20 -15.86
N LEU A 418 26.13 4.08 -15.51
CA LEU A 418 25.01 4.42 -16.40
C LEU A 418 25.48 5.49 -17.40
N PRO A 419 24.83 5.64 -18.58
CA PRO A 419 24.99 6.84 -19.40
C PRO A 419 24.89 8.11 -18.54
N PRO A 420 25.61 9.19 -18.84
CA PRO A 420 25.56 10.41 -18.04
C PRO A 420 24.11 10.88 -17.85
N PHE A 421 23.64 10.86 -16.60
CA PHE A 421 22.28 11.25 -16.23
C PHE A 421 22.31 12.26 -15.10
N ASP A 422 21.28 13.10 -15.03
CA ASP A 422 21.11 14.10 -13.98
C ASP A 422 19.87 13.86 -13.10
N LEU A 423 18.90 13.08 -13.58
CA LEU A 423 17.72 12.63 -12.84
C LEU A 423 17.59 11.10 -12.86
N LEU A 424 17.12 10.53 -11.75
CA LEU A 424 16.85 9.10 -11.54
C LEU A 424 15.55 8.95 -10.76
N GLY A 425 14.63 8.14 -11.28
CA GLY A 425 13.32 7.84 -10.72
C GLY A 425 13.06 6.36 -10.58
#